data_AF-A0A1G4JRV8-F1
#
_entry.id   AF-A0A1G4JRV8-F1
#
_cell.length_a   1.000
_cell.length_b   1.000
_cell.length_c   1.000
_cell.angle_alpha   90.00
_cell.angle_beta   90.00
_cell.angle_gamma   90.00
#
_symmetry.space_group_name_H-M   'P 1'
#
loop_
_entity.id
_entity.type
_entity.pdbx_description
1 polymer ?
#
loop_
_entity_poly.entity_id
_entity_poly.type
_entity_poly.pdbx_seq_one_letter_code
_entity_poly.pdbx_strand_id
1 'polypeptide(L)'
;MSDLNGVLRQINESLASTSESLEALAKQYRTPVSEGEETRNKVMRNVLGQNGELEKVSLLSLKNGSLLAYVNSLAQVVGEKLSRQDATASRARESSVQHRVVLERGVRPLEKQLAYQLDKLTRAYTRMETEYVTAEKRALQKQEERILNGEDEGSAAEESDSDSDDEALSFRPNVSGIADLSKGSRTSRSRQSHETKDQNDNENDNDNEGDDGGAANATYKPPKISAMLPPQQHHFEDKFDAQQHKDRSGKSRMQAMDEYVREMSEQPEWEASVGTNILNHGKGGIKSTRDTEREQRVKDYEENNFTRLTLKGNKDERRRAKQREKTARLNTIGGEDFGIFNSKRKLEDSTSRRATKKPHSAWDRAKRRL
;
A
#
# COMPACT_ATOMS: atom_id res chain seq x y z
N MET A 1 35.60 35.52 16.60
CA MET A 1 36.27 36.10 15.39
C MET A 1 37.00 35.04 14.58
N SER A 2 37.71 34.10 15.21
CA SER A 2 38.32 32.91 14.58
C SER A 2 37.37 32.20 13.62
N ASP A 3 36.16 31.92 14.08
CA ASP A 3 35.26 30.94 13.43
C ASP A 3 34.65 31.53 12.15
N LEU A 4 34.37 32.84 12.15
CA LEU A 4 33.95 33.59 10.96
C LEU A 4 35.04 33.54 9.86
N ASN A 5 36.32 33.70 10.24
CA ASN A 5 37.43 33.59 9.29
C ASN A 5 37.63 32.16 8.79
N GLY A 6 37.33 31.14 9.60
CA GLY A 6 37.29 29.74 9.17
C GLY A 6 36.20 29.49 8.13
N VAL A 7 34.97 29.93 8.40
CA VAL A 7 33.83 29.83 7.46
C VAL A 7 34.12 30.58 6.16
N LEU A 8 34.68 31.79 6.20
CA LEU A 8 35.04 32.55 4.99
C LEU A 8 36.12 31.84 4.15
N ARG A 9 37.09 31.15 4.76
CA ARG A 9 38.06 30.32 4.02
C ARG A 9 37.40 29.12 3.36
N GLN A 10 36.56 28.38 4.08
CA GLN A 10 35.80 27.25 3.52
C GLN A 10 34.89 27.67 2.36
N ILE A 11 34.26 28.85 2.46
CA ILE A 11 33.48 29.43 1.35
C ILE A 11 34.38 29.68 0.13
N ASN A 12 35.52 30.33 0.30
CA ASN A 12 36.46 30.57 -0.80
C ASN A 12 37.02 29.28 -1.43
N GLU A 13 37.32 28.26 -0.62
CA GLU A 13 37.74 26.93 -1.09
C GLU A 13 36.62 26.24 -1.89
N SER A 14 35.36 26.36 -1.44
CA SER A 14 34.19 25.84 -2.18
C SER A 14 33.94 26.58 -3.50
N LEU A 15 34.19 27.90 -3.54
CA LEU A 15 34.08 28.72 -4.75
C LEU A 15 35.20 28.38 -5.75
N ALA A 16 36.42 28.13 -5.27
CA ALA A 16 37.52 27.65 -6.11
C ALA A 16 37.19 26.29 -6.74
N SER A 17 36.78 25.30 -5.93
CA SER A 17 36.44 23.95 -6.39
C SER A 17 35.25 23.94 -7.37
N THR A 18 34.23 24.78 -7.15
CA THR A 18 33.10 24.92 -8.09
C THR A 18 33.51 25.62 -9.39
N SER A 19 34.44 26.58 -9.35
CA SER A 19 34.97 27.21 -10.57
C SER A 19 35.79 26.23 -11.43
N GLU A 20 36.63 25.40 -10.80
CA GLU A 20 37.39 24.34 -11.48
C GLU A 20 36.46 23.30 -12.10
N SER A 21 35.40 22.91 -11.37
CA SER A 21 34.36 21.99 -11.85
C SER A 21 33.61 22.55 -13.07
N LEU A 22 33.31 23.86 -13.07
CA LEU A 22 32.69 24.55 -14.22
C LEU A 22 33.64 24.64 -15.42
N GLU A 23 34.93 24.88 -15.20
CA GLU A 23 35.93 24.83 -16.28
C GLU A 23 36.07 23.43 -16.88
N ALA A 24 36.08 22.38 -16.06
CA ALA A 24 36.14 21.00 -16.52
C ALA A 24 34.91 20.65 -17.37
N LEU A 25 33.71 21.06 -16.93
CA LEU A 25 32.47 20.93 -17.70
C LEU A 25 32.53 21.71 -19.02
N ALA A 26 33.00 22.96 -19.00
CA ALA A 26 33.14 23.79 -20.19
C ALA A 26 34.12 23.19 -21.21
N LYS A 27 35.23 22.59 -20.75
CA LYS A 27 36.19 21.86 -21.60
C LYS A 27 35.52 20.64 -22.26
N GLN A 28 34.71 19.87 -21.53
CA GLN A 28 33.97 18.71 -22.06
C GLN A 28 32.92 19.09 -23.12
N TYR A 29 32.24 20.22 -22.98
CA TYR A 29 31.24 20.68 -23.97
C TYR A 29 31.86 21.38 -25.19
N ARG A 30 33.13 21.81 -25.12
CA ARG A 30 33.82 22.52 -26.21
C ARG A 30 34.51 21.58 -27.22
N THR A 31 34.68 20.30 -26.89
CA THR A 31 35.17 19.29 -27.84
C THR A 31 34.06 18.92 -28.84
N PRO A 32 34.27 19.07 -30.17
CA PRO A 32 33.22 18.87 -31.16
C PRO A 32 32.78 17.41 -31.29
N VAL A 33 31.50 17.22 -31.61
CA VAL A 33 30.80 15.93 -31.62
C VAL A 33 31.19 15.09 -32.85
N SER A 34 32.35 14.43 -32.80
CA SER A 34 32.70 13.36 -33.76
C SER A 34 32.30 11.96 -33.27
N GLU A 35 32.01 11.80 -31.96
CA GLU A 35 31.81 10.49 -31.33
C GLU A 35 30.65 10.52 -30.32
N GLY A 36 29.42 10.51 -30.83
CA GLY A 36 28.19 10.49 -30.01
C GLY A 36 28.04 9.24 -29.12
N GLU A 37 28.76 8.16 -29.42
CA GLU A 37 28.76 6.93 -28.63
C GLU A 37 29.88 6.91 -27.58
N GLU A 38 31.08 7.37 -27.92
CA GLU A 38 32.17 7.50 -26.93
C GLU A 38 31.82 8.49 -25.82
N THR A 39 31.19 9.62 -26.13
CA THR A 39 30.79 10.61 -25.12
C THR A 39 29.76 10.04 -24.13
N ARG A 40 28.75 9.32 -24.62
CA ARG A 40 27.77 8.60 -23.78
C ARG A 40 28.44 7.53 -22.91
N ASN A 41 29.40 6.80 -23.47
CA ASN A 41 30.18 5.78 -22.76
C ASN A 41 31.18 6.38 -21.76
N LYS A 42 31.80 7.52 -22.05
CA LYS A 42 32.71 8.27 -21.15
C LYS A 42 31.93 8.86 -19.97
N VAL A 43 30.75 9.45 -20.20
CA VAL A 43 29.86 9.90 -19.11
C VAL A 43 29.40 8.72 -18.26
N MET A 44 29.00 7.59 -18.85
CA MET A 44 28.67 6.39 -18.07
C MET A 44 29.86 5.85 -17.27
N ARG A 45 31.08 5.77 -17.83
CA ARG A 45 32.28 5.34 -17.08
C ARG A 45 32.62 6.28 -15.93
N ASN A 46 32.45 7.59 -16.10
CA ASN A 46 32.71 8.55 -15.04
C ASN A 46 31.64 8.46 -13.93
N VAL A 47 30.37 8.26 -14.29
CA VAL A 47 29.24 8.11 -13.33
C VAL A 47 29.26 6.75 -12.61
N LEU A 48 29.84 5.70 -13.21
CA LEU A 48 30.00 4.38 -12.58
C LEU A 48 31.34 4.21 -11.84
N GLY A 49 32.25 5.19 -11.93
CA GLY A 49 33.59 5.12 -11.37
C GLY A 49 34.53 4.16 -12.11
N GLN A 50 35.82 4.50 -12.21
CA GLN A 50 36.81 3.59 -12.80
C GLN A 50 37.11 2.35 -11.93
N ASN A 51 36.70 2.35 -10.66
CA ASN A 51 37.10 1.36 -9.66
C ASN A 51 35.96 0.45 -9.16
N GLY A 52 34.78 0.48 -9.78
CA GLY A 52 33.67 -0.44 -9.44
C GLY A 52 32.96 -0.18 -8.12
N GLU A 53 33.44 0.75 -7.29
CA GLU A 53 32.60 1.35 -6.25
C GLU A 53 31.53 2.22 -6.92
N LEU A 54 30.27 1.84 -6.72
CA LEU A 54 29.11 2.61 -7.15
C LEU A 54 29.11 3.96 -6.43
N GLU A 55 29.69 4.97 -7.07
CA GLU A 55 29.63 6.35 -6.60
C GLU A 55 28.16 6.70 -6.37
N LYS A 56 27.81 7.11 -5.14
CA LYS A 56 26.42 7.27 -4.72
C LYS A 56 25.82 8.49 -5.41
N VAL A 57 25.35 8.31 -6.65
CA VAL A 57 24.79 9.37 -7.48
C VAL A 57 23.65 10.04 -6.71
N SER A 58 23.91 11.26 -6.24
CA SER A 58 22.91 12.07 -5.54
C SER A 58 21.66 12.21 -6.42
N LEU A 59 20.47 12.07 -5.84
CA LEU A 59 19.21 12.21 -6.59
C LEU A 59 19.13 13.57 -7.30
N LEU A 60 19.71 14.62 -6.71
CA LEU A 60 19.82 15.94 -7.33
C LEU A 60 20.71 15.93 -8.58
N SER A 61 21.85 15.24 -8.53
CA SER A 61 22.73 15.05 -9.70
C SER A 61 22.03 14.26 -10.80
N LEU A 62 21.37 13.14 -10.45
CA LEU A 62 20.58 12.35 -11.38
C LEU A 62 19.44 13.16 -12.02
N LYS A 63 18.72 13.96 -11.23
CA LYS A 63 17.66 14.86 -11.71
C LYS A 63 18.20 15.91 -12.68
N ASN A 64 19.27 16.60 -12.29
CA ASN A 64 19.85 17.66 -13.12
C ASN A 64 20.43 17.08 -14.42
N GLY A 65 21.14 15.95 -14.36
CA GLY A 65 21.67 15.25 -15.53
C GLY A 65 20.56 14.74 -16.47
N SER A 66 19.49 14.15 -15.93
CA SER A 66 18.36 13.68 -16.75
C SER A 66 17.51 14.80 -17.34
N LEU A 67 17.36 15.94 -16.64
CA LEU A 67 16.75 17.15 -17.20
C LEU A 67 17.60 17.75 -18.33
N LEU A 68 18.92 17.87 -18.14
CA LEU A 68 19.83 18.37 -19.17
C LEU A 68 19.86 17.45 -20.40
N ALA A 69 19.89 16.13 -20.20
CA ALA A 69 19.81 15.15 -21.28
C ALA A 69 18.47 15.25 -22.04
N TYR A 70 17.35 15.45 -21.34
CA TYR A 70 16.05 15.69 -21.97
C TYR A 70 16.06 16.98 -22.81
N VAL A 71 16.54 18.10 -22.26
CA VAL A 71 16.65 19.37 -23.00
C VAL A 71 17.55 19.24 -24.23
N ASN A 72 18.69 18.55 -24.11
CA ASN A 72 19.58 18.28 -25.24
C ASN A 72 18.88 17.44 -26.33
N SER A 73 18.16 16.38 -25.96
CA SER A 73 17.40 15.58 -26.93
C SER A 73 16.27 16.38 -27.63
N LEU A 74 15.63 17.32 -26.92
CA LEU A 74 14.67 18.24 -27.54
C LEU A 74 15.35 19.24 -28.49
N ALA A 75 16.52 19.76 -28.13
CA ALA A 75 17.31 20.62 -29.00
C ALA A 75 17.75 19.89 -30.29
N GLN A 76 18.11 18.60 -30.19
CA GLN A 76 18.37 17.74 -31.34
C GLN A 76 17.12 17.57 -32.22
N VAL A 77 15.93 17.31 -31.66
CA VAL A 77 14.67 17.24 -32.43
C VAL A 77 14.38 18.55 -33.17
N VAL A 78 14.67 19.71 -32.56
CA VAL A 78 14.52 21.02 -33.21
C VAL A 78 15.57 21.20 -34.31
N GLY A 79 16.83 20.86 -34.06
CA GLY A 79 17.92 20.94 -35.04
C GLY A 79 17.70 20.07 -36.28
N GLU A 80 17.34 18.80 -36.10
CA GLU A 80 17.04 17.86 -37.20
C GLU A 80 15.88 18.37 -38.08
N LYS A 81 14.83 18.92 -37.45
CA LYS A 81 13.69 19.54 -38.16
C LYS A 81 14.05 20.81 -38.91
N LEU A 82 14.86 21.70 -38.31
CA LEU A 82 15.30 22.93 -38.97
C LEU A 82 16.28 22.64 -40.12
N SER A 83 17.14 21.63 -39.97
CA SER A 83 18.12 21.23 -40.98
C SER A 83 17.50 20.51 -42.19
N ARG A 84 16.21 20.16 -42.16
CA ARG A 84 15.48 19.39 -43.20
C ARG A 84 16.11 18.05 -43.61
N GLN A 85 17.13 17.56 -42.91
CA GLN A 85 17.78 16.28 -43.18
C GLN A 85 16.80 15.13 -42.94
N ASP A 86 16.08 15.19 -41.84
CA ASP A 86 15.11 14.18 -41.45
C ASP A 86 13.87 14.85 -40.87
N ALA A 87 12.82 14.98 -41.67
CA ALA A 87 11.56 15.62 -41.27
C ALA A 87 10.92 14.96 -40.04
N THR A 88 11.30 13.70 -39.77
CA THR A 88 10.78 12.94 -38.64
C THR A 88 11.61 13.09 -37.37
N ALA A 89 12.93 13.26 -37.43
CA ALA A 89 13.79 13.33 -36.24
C ALA A 89 13.64 12.09 -35.33
N SER A 90 13.69 10.89 -35.90
CA SER A 90 13.33 9.62 -35.23
C SER A 90 14.16 9.33 -33.97
N ARG A 91 15.50 9.35 -34.10
CA ARG A 91 16.46 9.04 -33.03
C ARG A 91 16.41 10.03 -31.86
N ALA A 92 16.32 11.33 -32.16
CA ALA A 92 16.21 12.37 -31.14
C ALA A 92 14.86 12.31 -30.40
N ARG A 93 13.75 12.01 -31.11
CA ARG A 93 12.43 11.78 -30.47
C ARG A 93 12.46 10.58 -29.54
N GLU A 94 13.01 9.44 -29.97
CA GLU A 94 13.11 8.25 -29.11
C GLU A 94 13.90 8.55 -27.83
N SER A 95 15.06 9.21 -27.97
CA SER A 95 15.89 9.63 -26.84
C SER A 95 15.11 10.58 -25.90
N SER A 96 14.32 11.51 -26.44
CA SER A 96 13.48 12.39 -25.62
C SER A 96 12.39 11.64 -24.84
N VAL A 97 11.81 10.58 -25.42
CA VAL A 97 10.85 9.72 -24.74
C VAL A 97 11.54 8.92 -23.63
N GLN A 98 12.72 8.35 -23.89
CA GLN A 98 13.52 7.64 -22.89
C GLN A 98 13.84 8.55 -21.69
N HIS A 99 14.36 9.76 -21.91
CA HIS A 99 14.67 10.71 -20.84
C HIS A 99 13.42 11.17 -20.07
N ARG A 100 12.28 11.38 -20.75
CA ARG A 100 11.01 11.69 -20.10
C ARG A 100 10.50 10.55 -19.21
N VAL A 101 10.67 9.30 -19.64
CA VAL A 101 10.33 8.12 -18.83
C VAL A 101 11.21 8.04 -17.58
N VAL A 102 12.53 8.32 -17.69
CA VAL A 102 13.44 8.37 -16.54
C VAL A 102 13.02 9.44 -15.52
N LEU A 103 12.62 10.63 -15.99
CA LEU A 103 12.12 11.70 -15.11
C LEU A 103 10.82 11.31 -14.40
N GLU A 104 9.81 10.84 -15.14
CA GLU A 104 8.47 10.58 -14.60
C GLU A 104 8.36 9.28 -13.79
N ARG A 105 9.07 8.22 -14.19
CA ARG A 105 9.00 6.90 -13.54
C ARG A 105 10.22 6.56 -12.68
N GLY A 106 11.37 7.19 -12.92
CA GLY A 106 12.60 6.99 -12.12
C GLY A 106 12.74 8.02 -11.02
N VAL A 107 12.93 9.29 -11.38
CA VAL A 107 13.23 10.37 -10.41
C VAL A 107 12.00 10.71 -9.55
N ARG A 108 10.83 10.92 -10.16
CA ARG A 108 9.64 11.44 -9.46
C ARG A 108 9.10 10.55 -8.32
N PRO A 109 9.15 9.20 -8.37
CA PRO A 109 8.81 8.37 -7.22
C PRO A 109 9.82 8.48 -6.06
N LEU A 110 11.12 8.57 -6.36
CA LEU A 110 12.16 8.74 -5.35
C LEU A 110 12.04 10.10 -4.64
N GLU A 111 11.71 11.16 -5.37
CA GLU A 111 11.40 12.48 -4.79
C GLU A 111 10.22 12.40 -3.81
N LYS A 112 9.16 11.66 -4.13
CA LYS A 112 8.01 11.48 -3.23
C LYS A 112 8.39 10.70 -1.97
N GLN A 113 9.23 9.68 -2.09
CA GLN A 113 9.73 8.91 -0.94
C GLN A 113 10.62 9.76 -0.03
N LEU A 114 11.56 10.52 -0.59
CA LEU A 114 12.39 11.44 0.20
C LEU A 114 11.58 12.57 0.81
N ALA A 115 10.63 13.17 0.08
CA ALA A 115 9.74 14.20 0.62
C ALA A 115 8.91 13.66 1.81
N TYR A 116 8.41 12.42 1.72
CA TYR A 116 7.72 11.77 2.83
C TYR A 116 8.65 11.48 4.01
N GLN A 117 9.89 11.03 3.77
CA GLN A 117 10.88 10.81 4.84
C GLN A 117 11.27 12.11 5.54
N LEU A 118 11.48 13.20 4.78
CA LEU A 118 11.72 14.53 5.33
C LEU A 118 10.51 15.05 6.12
N ASP A 119 9.29 14.95 5.59
CA ASP A 119 8.07 15.32 6.30
C ASP A 119 7.84 14.47 7.57
N LYS A 120 8.23 13.20 7.55
CA LYS A 120 8.22 12.34 8.75
C LYS A 120 9.24 12.79 9.79
N LEU A 121 10.46 13.16 9.37
CA LEU A 121 11.51 13.66 10.26
C LEU A 121 11.19 15.04 10.83
N THR A 122 10.66 15.98 10.03
CA THR A 122 10.22 17.29 10.53
C THR A 122 9.02 17.17 11.45
N ARG A 123 8.07 16.25 11.20
CA ARG A 123 6.99 15.92 12.15
C ARG A 123 7.51 15.28 13.44
N ALA A 124 8.54 14.44 13.37
CA ALA A 124 9.14 13.85 14.57
C ALA A 124 9.88 14.92 15.40
N TYR A 125 10.67 15.78 14.74
CA TYR A 125 11.37 16.89 15.38
C TYR A 125 10.40 17.90 16.00
N THR A 126 9.37 18.34 15.27
CA THR A 126 8.38 19.30 15.81
C THR A 126 7.56 18.71 16.96
N ARG A 127 7.23 17.40 16.93
CA ARG A 127 6.63 16.71 18.09
C ARG A 127 7.56 16.71 19.29
N MET A 128 8.81 16.27 19.12
CA MET A 128 9.85 16.29 20.14
C MET A 128 9.98 17.70 20.75
N GLU A 129 10.12 18.74 19.94
CA GLU A 129 10.20 20.13 20.38
C GLU A 129 8.96 20.56 21.20
N THR A 130 7.74 20.22 20.76
CA THR A 130 6.52 20.48 21.55
C THR A 130 6.44 19.67 22.83
N GLU A 131 6.95 18.43 22.86
CA GLU A 131 7.00 17.58 24.04
C GLU A 131 7.99 18.13 25.07
N TYR A 132 9.17 18.61 24.65
CA TYR A 132 10.11 19.30 25.53
C TYR A 132 9.51 20.59 26.11
N VAL A 133 8.94 21.47 25.27
CA VAL A 133 8.34 22.74 25.74
C VAL A 133 7.13 22.52 26.66
N THR A 134 6.35 21.45 26.46
CA THR A 134 5.24 21.11 27.36
C THR A 134 5.71 20.41 28.64
N ALA A 135 6.79 19.63 28.59
CA ALA A 135 7.42 19.06 29.79
C ALA A 135 8.06 20.15 30.66
N GLU A 136 8.76 21.12 30.06
CA GLU A 136 9.34 22.28 30.74
C GLU A 136 8.26 23.11 31.43
N LYS A 137 7.17 23.46 30.72
CA LYS A 137 6.01 24.17 31.30
C LYS A 137 5.36 23.39 32.44
N ARG A 138 5.21 22.07 32.32
CA ARG A 138 4.69 21.22 33.40
C ARG A 138 5.64 21.15 34.60
N ALA A 139 6.96 21.14 34.38
CA ALA A 139 7.94 21.17 35.45
C ALA A 139 7.89 22.50 36.22
N LEU A 140 7.82 23.63 35.51
CA LEU A 140 7.65 24.96 36.10
C LEU A 140 6.33 25.09 36.87
N GLN A 141 5.21 24.65 36.30
CA GLN A 141 3.92 24.63 37.00
C GLN A 141 3.95 23.77 38.27
N LYS A 142 4.57 22.60 38.23
CA LYS A 142 4.73 21.73 39.40
C LYS A 142 5.65 22.35 40.47
N GLN A 143 6.62 23.17 40.07
CA GLN A 143 7.46 23.93 40.99
C GLN A 143 6.67 25.09 41.62
N GLU A 144 5.86 25.80 40.83
CA GLU A 144 4.99 26.89 41.29
C GLU A 144 3.91 26.36 42.27
N GLU A 145 3.26 25.23 41.96
CA GLU A 145 2.32 24.55 42.87
C GLU A 145 2.98 24.09 44.18
N ARG A 146 4.23 23.63 44.14
CA ARG A 146 4.99 23.28 45.36
C ARG A 146 5.31 24.50 46.23
N ILE A 147 5.66 25.63 45.60
CA ILE A 147 5.92 26.90 46.30
C ILE A 147 4.62 27.47 46.90
N LEU A 148 3.47 27.30 46.22
CA LEU A 148 2.17 27.75 46.70
C LEU A 148 1.58 26.87 47.82
N ASN A 149 1.87 25.57 47.84
CA ASN A 149 1.36 24.63 48.86
C ASN A 149 2.26 24.50 50.11
N GLY A 150 3.51 24.95 50.08
CA GLY A 150 4.32 25.18 51.29
C GLY A 150 4.66 23.93 52.13
N GLU A 151 5.29 22.92 51.53
CA GLU A 151 5.83 21.74 52.23
C GLU A 151 7.36 21.63 52.05
N ASP A 152 8.09 21.42 53.15
CA ASP A 152 9.56 21.28 53.28
C ASP A 152 9.86 20.75 54.70
N GLU A 153 10.73 19.78 54.99
CA GLU A 153 11.38 18.69 54.25
C GLU A 153 11.65 17.54 55.27
N GLY A 154 12.01 16.31 54.86
CA GLY A 154 12.11 15.20 55.82
C GLY A 154 12.57 13.81 55.36
N SER A 155 13.84 13.68 54.94
CA SER A 155 14.73 12.50 55.10
C SER A 155 14.32 11.08 54.66
N ALA A 156 15.17 10.44 53.84
CA ALA A 156 15.59 9.03 53.99
C ALA A 156 16.95 8.81 53.30
N ALA A 157 17.81 7.96 53.88
CA ALA A 157 19.14 7.66 53.36
C ALA A 157 19.20 6.24 52.78
N GLU A 158 20.02 6.04 51.75
CA GLU A 158 20.27 4.75 51.08
C GLU A 158 21.77 4.44 51.17
N GLU A 159 22.14 3.34 51.83
CA GLU A 159 23.43 2.67 51.67
C GLU A 159 23.24 1.27 51.07
N SER A 160 24.31 0.75 50.46
CA SER A 160 24.29 -0.34 49.49
C SER A 160 24.89 -1.64 50.03
N ASP A 161 24.21 -2.76 49.80
CA ASP A 161 24.75 -4.15 49.75
C ASP A 161 23.61 -5.07 49.29
N SER A 162 23.74 -6.24 48.66
CA SER A 162 24.64 -6.92 47.71
C SER A 162 24.04 -8.34 47.56
N ASP A 163 24.30 -9.04 46.44
CA ASP A 163 24.17 -10.51 46.28
C ASP A 163 22.77 -11.18 46.38
N SER A 164 22.47 -12.31 45.71
CA SER A 164 23.08 -13.01 44.55
C SER A 164 22.05 -14.01 43.94
N ASP A 165 22.33 -14.49 42.72
CA ASP A 165 21.81 -15.67 42.00
C ASP A 165 20.28 -15.79 41.75
N ASP A 166 19.75 -15.84 40.52
CA ASP A 166 20.06 -16.64 39.31
C ASP A 166 19.50 -18.07 39.33
N GLU A 167 18.34 -18.30 38.67
CA GLU A 167 18.03 -19.56 37.98
C GLU A 167 16.76 -19.49 37.06
N ALA A 168 16.74 -20.38 36.05
CA ALA A 168 15.57 -20.91 35.34
C ALA A 168 14.81 -20.04 34.29
N LEU A 169 15.53 -19.42 33.34
CA LEU A 169 14.96 -18.91 32.06
C LEU A 169 14.39 -20.02 31.13
N SER A 170 13.21 -20.57 31.45
CA SER A 170 12.54 -21.60 30.64
C SER A 170 11.35 -21.06 29.83
N PHE A 171 11.65 -20.32 28.75
CA PHE A 171 10.62 -19.81 27.82
C PHE A 171 9.97 -20.92 26.97
N ARG A 172 8.68 -21.19 27.22
CA ARG A 172 7.79 -21.91 26.29
C ARG A 172 6.54 -21.05 26.03
N PRO A 173 6.12 -20.84 24.77
CA PRO A 173 4.91 -20.08 24.47
C PRO A 173 3.65 -20.90 24.82
N ASN A 174 2.76 -20.34 25.64
CA ASN A 174 1.50 -20.98 26.03
C ASN A 174 0.51 -21.03 24.84
N VAL A 175 0.21 -22.24 24.36
CA VAL A 175 -0.72 -22.49 23.25
C VAL A 175 -2.21 -22.32 23.60
N SER A 176 -2.55 -22.15 24.88
CA SER A 176 -3.93 -21.97 25.36
C SER A 176 -4.61 -20.70 24.81
N GLY A 177 -3.86 -19.63 24.55
CA GLY A 177 -4.41 -18.36 24.07
C GLY A 177 -4.95 -18.36 22.63
N ILE A 178 -4.66 -19.37 21.81
CA ILE A 178 -5.08 -19.43 20.40
C ILE A 178 -6.46 -20.08 20.22
N ALA A 179 -6.90 -20.93 21.16
CA ALA A 179 -8.15 -21.67 21.02
C ALA A 179 -9.41 -20.77 21.12
N ASP A 180 -9.40 -19.78 22.02
CA ASP A 180 -10.59 -19.01 22.36
C ASP A 180 -11.00 -17.96 21.30
N LEU A 181 -10.06 -17.45 20.49
CA LEU A 181 -10.39 -16.55 19.39
C LEU A 181 -11.25 -17.23 18.29
N SER A 182 -11.30 -18.57 18.25
CA SER A 182 -12.06 -19.31 17.23
C SER A 182 -13.58 -19.38 17.48
N LYS A 183 -14.05 -19.07 18.70
CA LYS A 183 -15.48 -19.16 19.06
C LYS A 183 -16.24 -17.82 18.99
N GLY A 184 -15.55 -16.68 18.95
CA GLY A 184 -16.13 -15.34 19.10
C GLY A 184 -16.81 -14.69 17.89
N SER A 185 -17.22 -15.43 16.85
CA SER A 185 -17.77 -14.83 15.62
C SER A 185 -18.92 -15.63 14.96
N ARG A 186 -19.99 -15.93 15.72
CA ARG A 186 -21.27 -16.37 15.13
C ARG A 186 -22.48 -15.78 15.86
N THR A 187 -23.33 -15.11 15.06
CA THR A 187 -24.73 -14.72 15.29
C THR A 187 -25.08 -13.73 16.42
N SER A 188 -25.66 -12.58 16.01
CA SER A 188 -26.56 -11.78 16.84
C SER A 188 -27.70 -11.19 15.98
N ARG A 189 -28.64 -12.07 15.61
CA ARG A 189 -29.99 -11.68 15.16
C ARG A 189 -31.03 -12.34 16.07
N SER A 190 -31.60 -11.57 16.97
CA SER A 190 -33.01 -11.65 17.42
C SER A 190 -33.17 -10.74 18.66
N ARG A 191 -34.22 -9.93 18.68
CA ARG A 191 -34.74 -9.25 19.87
C ARG A 191 -36.14 -9.80 20.10
N GLN A 192 -36.43 -10.42 21.26
CA GLN A 192 -37.76 -10.35 21.86
C GLN A 192 -37.76 -10.83 23.33
N SER A 193 -38.40 -10.02 24.20
CA SER A 193 -39.25 -10.37 25.36
C SER A 193 -38.77 -11.15 26.61
N HIS A 194 -39.18 -10.55 27.74
CA HIS A 194 -39.75 -11.13 28.98
C HIS A 194 -38.87 -11.54 30.18
N GLU A 195 -38.77 -10.56 31.11
CA GLU A 195 -39.07 -10.59 32.56
C GLU A 195 -38.85 -11.84 33.46
N THR A 196 -38.03 -11.59 34.50
CA THR A 196 -38.24 -11.84 35.94
C THR A 196 -38.39 -13.25 36.54
N LYS A 197 -37.53 -13.49 37.55
CA LYS A 197 -37.83 -14.13 38.86
C LYS A 197 -38.21 -15.63 38.84
N ASP A 198 -38.00 -16.42 39.90
CA ASP A 198 -37.29 -16.22 41.17
C ASP A 198 -36.87 -17.61 41.71
N GLN A 199 -35.89 -17.65 42.62
CA GLN A 199 -35.86 -18.48 43.84
C GLN A 199 -35.75 -20.02 43.85
N ASN A 200 -35.26 -20.45 45.03
CA ASN A 200 -35.42 -21.70 45.78
C ASN A 200 -34.42 -22.84 45.47
N ASP A 201 -33.56 -23.24 46.42
CA ASP A 201 -33.75 -23.79 47.79
C ASP A 201 -33.53 -25.33 47.71
N ASN A 202 -32.91 -26.03 48.65
CA ASN A 202 -32.16 -25.69 49.87
C ASN A 202 -31.38 -26.97 50.29
N GLU A 203 -30.59 -26.92 51.38
CA GLU A 203 -30.08 -28.08 52.15
C GLU A 203 -29.02 -28.97 51.48
N ASN A 204 -28.10 -29.63 52.18
CA ASN A 204 -27.51 -29.46 53.52
C ASN A 204 -26.23 -30.33 53.53
N ASP A 205 -25.12 -29.87 54.11
CA ASP A 205 -24.47 -30.63 55.19
C ASP A 205 -23.45 -29.76 55.94
N ASN A 206 -23.26 -30.06 57.23
CA ASN A 206 -22.32 -29.37 58.11
C ASN A 206 -20.97 -30.10 58.17
N ASP A 207 -19.90 -29.37 58.48
CA ASP A 207 -19.02 -29.76 59.60
C ASP A 207 -18.14 -28.58 60.09
N ASN A 208 -18.69 -27.93 61.12
CA ASN A 208 -18.09 -27.32 62.31
C ASN A 208 -16.66 -26.69 62.32
N GLU A 209 -16.63 -25.41 62.77
CA GLU A 209 -15.67 -24.76 63.70
C GLU A 209 -14.12 -24.91 63.50
N GLY A 210 -13.27 -23.99 63.96
CA GLY A 210 -13.52 -22.75 64.69
C GLY A 210 -12.22 -22.24 65.35
N ASP A 211 -11.81 -21.06 64.92
CA ASP A 211 -11.28 -19.97 65.75
C ASP A 211 -9.82 -19.94 66.28
N ASP A 212 -9.45 -18.69 66.56
CA ASP A 212 -8.38 -18.09 67.37
C ASP A 212 -6.95 -17.98 66.82
N GLY A 213 -6.32 -16.88 67.21
CA GLY A 213 -5.26 -16.21 66.47
C GLY A 213 -3.83 -16.53 66.91
N GLY A 214 -2.90 -16.16 66.03
CA GLY A 214 -1.46 -16.19 66.29
C GLY A 214 -0.73 -15.27 65.34
N ALA A 215 0.06 -14.34 65.88
CA ALA A 215 0.81 -13.38 65.08
C ALA A 215 1.97 -14.06 64.32
N ALA A 216 1.95 -14.04 62.99
CA ALA A 216 3.13 -14.24 62.16
C ALA A 216 2.94 -13.60 60.77
N ASN A 217 3.89 -12.75 60.35
CA ASN A 217 4.12 -12.30 58.98
C ASN A 217 2.89 -11.83 58.17
N ALA A 218 2.46 -10.59 58.43
CA ALA A 218 1.69 -9.80 57.48
C ALA A 218 2.58 -9.35 56.29
N THR A 219 3.09 -10.32 55.51
CA THR A 219 3.87 -10.07 54.30
C THR A 219 3.00 -9.35 53.28
N TYR A 220 3.29 -8.06 53.04
CA TYR A 220 2.64 -7.28 52.00
C TYR A 220 2.80 -7.97 50.65
N LYS A 221 1.69 -8.44 50.08
CA LYS A 221 1.65 -9.04 48.74
C LYS A 221 1.30 -7.93 47.74
N PRO A 222 2.25 -7.48 46.90
CA PRO A 222 1.95 -6.44 45.92
C PRO A 222 0.86 -6.93 44.95
N PRO A 223 0.03 -6.01 44.42
CA PRO A 223 -1.03 -6.37 43.50
C PRO A 223 -0.44 -7.07 42.26
N LYS A 224 -0.97 -8.24 41.91
CA LYS A 224 -0.54 -9.00 40.73
C LYS A 224 -1.01 -8.30 39.46
N ILE A 225 -0.20 -7.36 38.97
CA ILE A 225 -0.41 -6.72 37.68
C ILE A 225 -0.16 -7.79 36.60
N SER A 226 -1.23 -8.29 35.98
CA SER A 226 -1.09 -9.08 34.76
C SER A 226 -0.38 -8.22 33.71
N ALA A 227 0.53 -8.81 32.93
CA ALA A 227 1.32 -8.07 31.95
C ALA A 227 0.42 -7.49 30.84
N MET A 228 -0.15 -6.31 31.09
CA MET A 228 -0.76 -5.50 30.04
C MET A 228 0.36 -5.08 29.10
N LEU A 229 0.25 -5.51 27.85
CA LEU A 229 1.16 -5.09 26.79
C LEU A 229 1.19 -3.55 26.78
N PRO A 230 2.37 -2.90 26.74
CA PRO A 230 2.45 -1.44 26.69
C PRO A 230 1.52 -0.92 25.59
N PRO A 231 0.74 0.16 25.83
CA PRO A 231 -0.26 0.61 24.88
C PRO A 231 0.41 0.91 23.55
N GLN A 232 0.26 -0.03 22.60
CA GLN A 232 1.03 0.05 21.38
C GLN A 232 0.59 1.27 20.60
N GLN A 233 1.52 2.21 20.43
CA GLN A 233 1.41 3.32 19.50
C GLN A 233 0.78 2.80 18.21
N HIS A 234 -0.30 3.43 17.74
CA HIS A 234 -1.14 2.90 16.65
C HIS A 234 -0.28 2.45 15.45
N HIS A 235 -0.09 1.14 15.36
CA HIS A 235 0.89 0.51 14.48
C HIS A 235 0.23 0.34 13.12
N PHE A 236 0.50 1.30 12.24
CA PHE A 236 0.08 1.25 10.85
C PHE A 236 0.68 0.01 10.18
N GLU A 237 -0.18 -0.94 9.82
CA GLU A 237 0.25 -2.12 9.06
C GLU A 237 0.50 -1.75 7.59
N ASP A 238 1.73 -1.32 7.28
CA ASP A 238 2.19 -1.10 5.90
C ASP A 238 2.46 -2.43 5.17
N LYS A 239 1.44 -3.29 5.12
CA LYS A 239 1.48 -4.61 4.47
C LYS A 239 0.88 -4.50 3.08
N PHE A 240 1.56 -5.05 2.08
CA PHE A 240 1.07 -5.05 0.70
C PHE A 240 -0.16 -5.98 0.54
N ASP A 241 -1.35 -5.37 0.46
CA ASP A 241 -2.59 -6.09 0.20
C ASP A 241 -2.80 -6.36 -1.31
N ALA A 242 -2.31 -7.51 -1.78
CA ALA A 242 -2.58 -7.99 -3.14
C ALA A 242 -4.08 -8.04 -3.48
N GLN A 243 -4.95 -8.23 -2.49
CA GLN A 243 -6.41 -8.20 -2.69
C GLN A 243 -6.95 -6.81 -3.07
N GLN A 244 -6.32 -5.72 -2.60
CA GLN A 244 -6.73 -4.35 -2.93
C GLN A 244 -6.33 -3.96 -4.36
N HIS A 245 -5.16 -4.43 -4.82
CA HIS A 245 -4.63 -4.15 -6.16
C HIS A 245 -5.16 -5.09 -7.27
N LYS A 246 -5.79 -6.21 -6.92
CA LYS A 246 -6.41 -7.13 -7.87
C LYS A 246 -7.61 -6.47 -8.57
N ASP A 247 -7.73 -6.65 -9.89
CA ASP A 247 -8.92 -6.20 -10.62
C ASP A 247 -10.20 -6.89 -10.08
N ARG A 248 -11.21 -6.05 -9.80
CA ARG A 248 -12.52 -6.43 -9.26
C ARG A 248 -13.67 -6.13 -10.24
N SER A 249 -13.37 -5.72 -11.48
CA SER A 249 -14.32 -5.42 -12.57
C SER A 249 -15.45 -6.45 -12.66
N GLY A 250 -15.11 -7.74 -12.71
CA GLY A 250 -16.06 -8.86 -12.79
C GLY A 250 -17.01 -9.03 -11.59
N LYS A 251 -16.81 -8.31 -10.48
CA LYS A 251 -17.73 -8.34 -9.32
C LYS A 251 -18.94 -7.43 -9.53
N SER A 252 -18.74 -6.25 -10.12
CA SER A 252 -19.79 -5.25 -10.41
C SER A 252 -20.31 -5.32 -11.85
N ARG A 253 -19.64 -6.06 -12.75
CA ARG A 253 -20.14 -6.35 -14.11
C ARG A 253 -21.50 -7.05 -14.03
N MET A 254 -22.52 -6.46 -14.66
CA MET A 254 -23.90 -6.95 -14.68
C MET A 254 -24.37 -7.01 -16.13
N GLN A 255 -24.82 -8.19 -16.57
CA GLN A 255 -25.13 -8.44 -17.98
C GLN A 255 -26.15 -7.46 -18.58
N ALA A 256 -27.28 -7.20 -17.89
CA ALA A 256 -28.27 -6.23 -18.36
C ALA A 256 -27.75 -4.77 -18.46
N MET A 257 -26.67 -4.40 -17.76
CA MET A 257 -26.01 -3.11 -17.95
C MET A 257 -24.99 -3.15 -19.08
N ASP A 258 -24.26 -4.25 -19.23
CA ASP A 258 -23.35 -4.44 -20.36
C ASP A 258 -24.13 -4.41 -21.69
N GLU A 259 -25.30 -5.05 -21.74
CA GLU A 259 -26.22 -5.11 -22.87
C GLU A 259 -26.76 -3.72 -23.24
N TYR A 260 -27.25 -2.96 -22.26
CA TYR A 260 -27.63 -1.56 -22.46
C TYR A 260 -26.45 -0.69 -22.93
N VAL A 261 -25.23 -0.91 -22.41
CA VAL A 261 -24.04 -0.18 -22.86
C VAL A 261 -23.65 -0.53 -24.29
N ARG A 262 -23.88 -1.78 -24.73
CA ARG A 262 -23.66 -2.22 -26.12
C ARG A 262 -24.68 -1.59 -27.07
N GLU A 263 -25.96 -1.64 -26.72
CA GLU A 263 -27.04 -0.98 -27.47
C GLU A 263 -26.82 0.53 -27.62
N MET A 264 -26.34 1.18 -26.56
CA MET A 264 -26.01 2.61 -26.56
C MET A 264 -24.64 2.93 -27.17
N SER A 265 -23.87 1.93 -27.58
CA SER A 265 -22.58 2.13 -28.24
C SER A 265 -22.70 2.02 -29.75
N GLU A 266 -22.24 3.04 -30.46
CA GLU A 266 -22.19 3.06 -31.94
C GLU A 266 -21.09 2.14 -32.52
N GLN A 267 -20.43 1.34 -31.69
CA GLN A 267 -19.34 0.45 -32.10
C GLN A 267 -19.91 -0.89 -32.59
N PRO A 268 -19.46 -1.42 -33.74
CA PRO A 268 -19.93 -2.70 -34.24
C PRO A 268 -19.50 -3.84 -33.30
N GLU A 269 -20.44 -4.72 -32.94
CA GLU A 269 -20.13 -5.94 -32.20
C GLU A 269 -19.47 -7.00 -33.10
N TRP A 270 -18.50 -7.73 -32.54
CA TRP A 270 -17.85 -8.85 -33.22
C TRP A 270 -18.67 -10.14 -33.04
N GLU A 271 -19.80 -10.22 -33.75
CA GLU A 271 -20.60 -11.44 -33.82
C GLU A 271 -19.86 -12.55 -34.58
N ALA A 272 -20.04 -13.79 -34.13
CA ALA A 272 -19.46 -14.95 -34.79
C ALA A 272 -20.42 -15.49 -35.87
N SER A 273 -19.87 -16.02 -36.96
CA SER A 273 -20.65 -16.59 -38.07
C SER A 273 -21.67 -17.63 -37.59
N VAL A 274 -22.87 -17.57 -38.16
CA VAL A 274 -23.98 -18.50 -37.87
C VAL A 274 -23.50 -19.95 -37.96
N GLY A 275 -23.88 -20.76 -36.97
CA GLY A 275 -23.44 -22.16 -36.84
C GLY A 275 -22.17 -22.37 -36.00
N THR A 276 -21.22 -21.44 -35.98
CA THR A 276 -19.97 -21.59 -35.19
C THR A 276 -20.19 -21.58 -33.67
N ASN A 277 -21.30 -20.97 -33.23
CA ASN A 277 -21.71 -20.90 -31.83
C ASN A 277 -22.54 -22.12 -31.36
N ILE A 278 -22.86 -23.09 -32.23
CA ILE A 278 -23.69 -24.24 -31.85
C ILE A 278 -22.84 -25.31 -31.17
N LEU A 279 -23.22 -25.74 -29.96
CA LEU A 279 -22.53 -26.77 -29.21
C LEU A 279 -23.11 -28.17 -29.49
N ASN A 280 -22.23 -29.14 -29.73
CA ASN A 280 -22.56 -30.57 -29.81
C ASN A 280 -23.75 -30.88 -30.74
N HIS A 281 -23.74 -30.34 -31.97
CA HIS A 281 -24.80 -30.51 -32.97
C HIS A 281 -26.21 -30.12 -32.43
N GLY A 282 -26.28 -29.08 -31.59
CA GLY A 282 -27.51 -28.57 -30.97
C GLY A 282 -27.76 -29.07 -29.55
N LYS A 283 -27.16 -30.19 -29.12
CA LYS A 283 -27.37 -30.76 -27.77
C LYS A 283 -26.88 -29.86 -26.63
N GLY A 284 -25.94 -28.97 -26.90
CA GLY A 284 -25.46 -27.97 -25.94
C GLY A 284 -26.12 -26.60 -26.07
N GLY A 285 -27.09 -26.43 -26.98
CA GLY A 285 -27.63 -25.12 -27.35
C GLY A 285 -26.63 -24.25 -28.11
N ILE A 286 -26.91 -22.95 -28.15
CA ILE A 286 -26.05 -21.90 -28.70
C ILE A 286 -25.22 -21.31 -27.55
N LYS A 287 -23.92 -21.04 -27.78
CA LYS A 287 -23.05 -20.41 -26.78
C LYS A 287 -23.54 -19.00 -26.46
N SER A 288 -23.66 -18.69 -25.17
CA SER A 288 -23.87 -17.31 -24.71
C SER A 288 -22.66 -16.42 -24.99
N THR A 289 -22.88 -15.11 -25.14
CA THR A 289 -21.85 -14.08 -25.35
C THR A 289 -20.73 -14.12 -24.30
N ARG A 290 -21.07 -14.40 -23.02
CA ARG A 290 -20.07 -14.57 -21.95
C ARG A 290 -19.26 -15.87 -22.10
N ASP A 291 -19.85 -16.87 -22.75
CA ASP A 291 -19.25 -18.18 -22.96
C ASP A 291 -18.34 -18.19 -24.20
N THR A 292 -18.68 -17.47 -25.27
CA THR A 292 -17.79 -17.16 -26.41
C THR A 292 -16.61 -16.27 -25.97
N GLU A 293 -16.86 -15.20 -25.22
CA GLU A 293 -15.84 -14.33 -24.59
C GLU A 293 -14.83 -15.13 -23.74
N ARG A 294 -15.25 -16.24 -23.12
CA ARG A 294 -14.35 -17.11 -22.33
C ARG A 294 -13.55 -18.06 -23.22
N GLU A 295 -14.17 -18.57 -24.27
CA GLU A 295 -13.50 -19.45 -25.24
C GLU A 295 -12.43 -18.68 -26.04
N GLN A 296 -12.69 -17.42 -26.41
CA GLN A 296 -11.69 -16.52 -27.00
C GLN A 296 -10.49 -16.36 -26.07
N ARG A 297 -10.69 -15.92 -24.82
CA ARG A 297 -9.60 -15.79 -23.83
C ARG A 297 -8.82 -17.10 -23.58
N VAL A 298 -9.46 -18.25 -23.77
CA VAL A 298 -8.79 -19.57 -23.72
C VAL A 298 -7.94 -19.78 -24.96
N LYS A 299 -8.46 -19.54 -26.17
CA LYS A 299 -7.71 -19.60 -27.43
C LYS A 299 -6.51 -18.64 -27.42
N ASP A 300 -6.74 -17.37 -27.05
CA ASP A 300 -5.69 -16.37 -26.90
C ASP A 300 -4.57 -16.87 -25.96
N TYR A 301 -4.93 -17.52 -24.85
CA TYR A 301 -3.94 -18.10 -23.93
C TYR A 301 -3.20 -19.30 -24.52
N GLU A 302 -3.91 -20.22 -25.19
CA GLU A 302 -3.31 -21.41 -25.81
C GLU A 302 -2.40 -21.05 -26.99
N GLU A 303 -2.75 -20.02 -27.75
CA GLU A 303 -1.98 -19.49 -28.88
C GLU A 303 -0.74 -18.72 -28.40
N ASN A 304 -0.87 -17.83 -27.41
CA ASN A 304 0.27 -17.07 -26.89
C ASN A 304 1.29 -17.95 -26.13
N ASN A 305 0.85 -19.04 -25.49
CA ASN A 305 1.73 -19.92 -24.71
C ASN A 305 2.02 -21.28 -25.40
N PHE A 306 1.48 -21.50 -26.61
CA PHE A 306 1.59 -22.75 -27.38
C PHE A 306 1.29 -24.03 -26.58
N THR A 307 0.40 -23.95 -25.58
CA THR A 307 0.08 -25.03 -24.64
C THR A 307 -1.42 -25.17 -24.45
N ARG A 308 -1.95 -26.39 -24.60
CA ARG A 308 -3.39 -26.67 -24.41
C ARG A 308 -3.76 -26.81 -22.94
N LEU A 309 -4.89 -26.23 -22.55
CA LEU A 309 -5.47 -26.37 -21.21
C LEU A 309 -6.09 -27.77 -21.04
N THR A 310 -5.75 -28.45 -19.94
CA THR A 310 -6.13 -29.86 -19.73
C THR A 310 -7.45 -29.99 -18.95
N LEU A 311 -8.56 -30.24 -19.65
CA LEU A 311 -9.91 -30.40 -19.07
C LEU A 311 -10.07 -31.55 -18.04
N LYS A 312 -9.02 -32.33 -17.78
CA LYS A 312 -9.07 -33.62 -17.06
C LYS A 312 -8.32 -33.68 -15.73
N GLY A 313 -7.56 -32.64 -15.35
CA GLY A 313 -6.75 -32.67 -14.13
C GLY A 313 -7.53 -32.45 -12.83
N ASN A 314 -8.35 -31.39 -12.78
CA ASN A 314 -8.91 -30.91 -11.51
C ASN A 314 -10.36 -31.37 -11.24
N LYS A 315 -10.58 -32.01 -10.08
CA LYS A 315 -11.92 -32.38 -9.56
C LYS A 315 -12.89 -31.17 -9.54
N ASP A 316 -12.36 -30.00 -9.20
CA ASP A 316 -13.12 -28.74 -9.19
C ASP A 316 -13.47 -28.21 -10.56
N GLU A 317 -12.60 -28.39 -11.55
CA GLU A 317 -12.88 -27.99 -12.92
C GLU A 317 -13.97 -28.88 -13.52
N ARG A 318 -13.89 -30.20 -13.32
CA ARG A 318 -14.96 -31.14 -13.71
C ARG A 318 -16.29 -30.80 -13.02
N ARG A 319 -16.27 -30.36 -11.76
CA ARG A 319 -17.46 -29.88 -11.03
C ARG A 319 -18.01 -28.59 -11.64
N ARG A 320 -17.16 -27.58 -11.89
CA ARG A 320 -17.54 -26.30 -12.50
C ARG A 320 -18.07 -26.48 -13.93
N ALA A 321 -17.48 -27.34 -14.74
CA ALA A 321 -17.94 -27.66 -16.09
C ALA A 321 -19.34 -28.28 -16.08
N LYS A 322 -19.56 -29.33 -15.27
CA LYS A 322 -20.89 -29.94 -15.09
C LYS A 322 -21.93 -28.96 -14.54
N GLN A 323 -21.55 -28.09 -13.61
CA GLN A 323 -22.44 -27.06 -13.08
C GLN A 323 -22.80 -26.02 -14.15
N ARG A 324 -21.82 -25.55 -14.93
CA ARG A 324 -22.03 -24.61 -16.06
C ARG A 324 -22.95 -25.20 -17.11
N GLU A 325 -22.74 -26.46 -17.50
CA GLU A 325 -23.60 -27.17 -18.45
C GLU A 325 -25.05 -27.26 -17.94
N LYS A 326 -25.25 -27.61 -16.66
CA LYS A 326 -26.58 -27.62 -16.04
C LYS A 326 -27.22 -26.23 -16.01
N THR A 327 -26.48 -25.17 -15.63
CA THR A 327 -27.04 -23.81 -15.62
C THR A 327 -27.35 -23.31 -17.02
N ALA A 328 -26.52 -23.64 -18.02
CA ALA A 328 -26.78 -23.26 -19.41
C ALA A 328 -28.07 -23.93 -19.92
N ARG A 329 -28.28 -25.22 -19.65
CA ARG A 329 -29.54 -25.90 -20.02
C ARG A 329 -30.80 -25.39 -19.33
N LEU A 330 -30.67 -24.75 -18.16
CA LEU A 330 -31.81 -24.22 -17.39
C LEU A 330 -32.11 -22.76 -17.72
N ASN A 331 -31.08 -21.97 -18.03
CA ASN A 331 -31.17 -20.52 -18.13
C ASN A 331 -30.88 -19.97 -19.52
N THR A 332 -30.11 -20.68 -20.35
CA THR A 332 -29.71 -20.23 -21.69
C THR A 332 -30.69 -20.75 -22.73
N ILE A 333 -31.37 -19.85 -23.41
CA ILE A 333 -32.38 -20.14 -24.44
C ILE A 333 -32.00 -19.33 -25.68
N GLY A 334 -31.90 -19.97 -26.85
CA GLY A 334 -31.50 -19.28 -28.11
C GLY A 334 -30.05 -18.77 -28.16
N GLY A 335 -29.28 -18.86 -27.07
CA GLY A 335 -27.95 -18.23 -26.91
C GLY A 335 -27.96 -17.07 -25.90
N GLU A 336 -29.14 -16.57 -25.55
CA GLU A 336 -29.34 -15.55 -24.52
C GLU A 336 -29.45 -16.19 -23.12
N ASP A 337 -28.99 -15.52 -22.06
CA ASP A 337 -29.03 -16.03 -20.67
C ASP A 337 -30.15 -15.35 -19.88
N PHE A 338 -31.30 -16.01 -19.76
CA PHE A 338 -32.45 -15.54 -18.98
C PHE A 338 -32.27 -15.76 -17.46
N GLY A 339 -31.18 -16.38 -17.03
CA GLY A 339 -30.86 -16.61 -15.62
C GLY A 339 -30.65 -15.33 -14.80
N ILE A 340 -30.44 -14.19 -15.48
CA ILE A 340 -30.33 -12.86 -14.87
C ILE A 340 -31.63 -12.51 -14.12
N PHE A 341 -32.79 -12.77 -14.72
CA PHE A 341 -34.10 -12.36 -14.19
C PHE A 341 -34.50 -13.14 -12.93
N ASN A 342 -33.99 -14.37 -12.78
CA ASN A 342 -34.16 -15.19 -11.58
C ASN A 342 -33.17 -14.83 -10.45
N SER A 343 -32.28 -13.86 -10.66
CA SER A 343 -31.27 -13.45 -9.69
C SER A 343 -31.83 -12.46 -8.66
N LYS A 344 -31.56 -12.72 -7.37
CA LYS A 344 -31.82 -11.77 -6.28
C LYS A 344 -30.78 -10.64 -6.19
N ARG A 345 -29.78 -10.61 -7.10
CA ARG A 345 -28.78 -9.53 -7.14
C ARG A 345 -29.46 -8.27 -7.65
N LYS A 346 -29.43 -7.22 -6.84
CA LYS A 346 -30.04 -5.94 -7.17
C LYS A 346 -29.19 -5.13 -8.14
N LEU A 347 -29.86 -4.40 -9.04
CA LEU A 347 -29.19 -3.51 -9.98
C LEU A 347 -28.58 -2.30 -9.28
N GLU A 348 -29.23 -1.78 -8.22
CA GLU A 348 -28.67 -0.67 -7.46
C GLU A 348 -27.35 -1.04 -6.76
N ASP A 349 -27.08 -2.30 -6.41
CA ASP A 349 -25.82 -2.65 -5.71
C ASP A 349 -24.57 -2.43 -6.58
N SER A 350 -24.69 -2.52 -7.92
CA SER A 350 -23.58 -2.22 -8.84
C SER A 350 -23.66 -0.81 -9.44
N THR A 351 -24.87 -0.26 -9.60
CA THR A 351 -25.08 1.08 -10.20
C THR A 351 -25.17 2.23 -9.20
N SER A 352 -25.27 1.95 -7.88
CA SER A 352 -25.49 2.97 -6.85
C SER A 352 -24.29 3.91 -6.68
N ARG A 353 -24.35 4.99 -7.47
CA ARG A 353 -23.75 6.30 -7.20
C ARG A 353 -22.27 6.25 -6.79
N ARG A 354 -21.43 5.56 -7.59
CA ARG A 354 -19.95 5.61 -7.53
C ARG A 354 -19.45 5.78 -6.08
N ALA A 355 -19.58 4.78 -5.21
CA ALA A 355 -19.49 4.98 -3.75
C ALA A 355 -18.28 5.81 -3.27
N THR A 356 -17.10 5.62 -3.90
CA THR A 356 -15.85 6.38 -3.64
C THR A 356 -15.84 7.83 -4.16
N LYS A 357 -16.71 8.16 -5.11
CA LYS A 357 -16.94 9.49 -5.70
C LYS A 357 -18.38 9.96 -5.44
N LYS A 358 -19.01 9.55 -4.34
CA LYS A 358 -20.34 10.03 -3.94
C LYS A 358 -20.21 11.49 -3.44
N PRO A 359 -21.06 12.44 -3.87
CA PRO A 359 -20.90 13.84 -3.48
C PRO A 359 -21.55 14.04 -2.11
N HIS A 360 -20.71 14.01 -1.07
CA HIS A 360 -21.17 14.17 0.30
C HIS A 360 -21.52 15.63 0.58
N SER A 361 -20.66 16.57 0.18
CA SER A 361 -20.91 18.01 0.33
C SER A 361 -21.86 18.55 -0.75
N ALA A 362 -22.58 19.63 -0.43
CA ALA A 362 -23.33 20.41 -1.42
C ALA A 362 -22.41 20.99 -2.51
N TRP A 363 -21.18 21.36 -2.15
CA TRP A 363 -20.15 21.84 -3.08
C TRP A 363 -19.73 20.76 -4.09
N ASP A 364 -19.62 19.49 -3.67
CA ASP A 364 -19.31 18.36 -4.57
C ASP A 364 -20.46 18.06 -5.55
N ARG A 365 -21.69 18.43 -5.18
CA ARG A 365 -22.88 18.33 -6.05
C ARG A 365 -22.87 19.47 -7.07
N ALA A 366 -22.56 20.69 -6.65
CA ALA A 366 -22.40 21.84 -7.54
C ALA A 366 -21.29 21.60 -8.58
N LYS A 367 -20.10 21.18 -8.13
CA LYS A 367 -18.92 20.83 -8.95
C LYS A 367 -19.11 19.68 -9.96
N ARG A 368 -20.25 18.97 -9.90
CA ARG A 368 -20.61 17.90 -10.85
C ARG A 368 -21.65 18.35 -11.87
N ARG A 369 -22.38 19.41 -11.54
CA ARG A 369 -23.40 20.01 -12.38
C ARG A 369 -22.80 21.09 -13.29
N LEU A 370 -21.76 21.76 -12.80
CA LEU A 370 -20.69 22.38 -13.59
C LEU A 370 -19.90 21.27 -14.31
#